data_AF-A0A392MQ15-F1
#
_entry.id   AF-A0A392MQ15-F1
#
_cell.length_a   1.000
_cell.length_b   1.000
_cell.length_c   1.000
_cell.angle_alpha   90.00
_cell.angle_beta   90.00
_cell.angle_gamma   90.00
#
_symmetry.space_group_name_H-M   'P 1'
#
loop_
_entity.id
_entity.type
_entity.pdbx_description
1 polymer ?
#
loop_
_entity_poly.entity_id
_entity_poly.type
_entity_poly.pdbx_seq_one_letter_code
_entity_poly.pdbx_strand_id
1 'polypeptide(L)'
;EGVVPFRYVGLPVGVKPRSLSTWEPLLEQLRRRLNVWENRYREFLWGGGRGARKINWIKWKVVCQPKSNRGLGVRDVRAVNLSIFAKWRWRLLQSEHSLWEEVLVGKYGNDILSETHCGNFNPPLSSSRWWKDLCQLKERVGSNWFSSQVFRWVNIGVSSRFWSDHWLGGIPLCQ
;
A
#
# COMPACT_ATOMS: atom_id res chain seq x y z
N GLU A 1 -16.07 -29.49 -22.33
CA GLU A 1 -16.67 -28.73 -21.20
C GLU A 1 -15.57 -28.39 -20.20
N GLY A 2 -15.57 -27.19 -19.64
CA GLY A 2 -14.56 -26.77 -18.65
C GLY A 2 -15.02 -27.14 -17.24
N VAL A 3 -14.19 -27.87 -16.49
CA VAL A 3 -14.48 -28.27 -15.10
C VAL A 3 -13.86 -27.24 -14.15
N VAL A 4 -14.66 -26.73 -13.22
CA VAL A 4 -14.20 -25.92 -12.08
C VAL A 4 -14.07 -26.81 -10.84
N PRO A 5 -13.10 -26.55 -9.95
CA PRO A 5 -12.11 -25.48 -9.99
C PRO A 5 -10.85 -25.82 -10.82
N PHE A 6 -10.28 -24.82 -11.50
CA PHE A 6 -9.01 -24.93 -12.24
C PHE A 6 -8.06 -23.77 -11.88
N ARG A 7 -6.79 -23.83 -12.33
CA ARG A 7 -5.84 -22.71 -12.17
C ARG A 7 -5.66 -21.97 -13.48
N TYR A 8 -5.72 -20.65 -13.42
CA TYR A 8 -5.41 -19.76 -14.54
C TYR A 8 -4.39 -18.72 -14.11
N VAL A 9 -3.23 -18.69 -14.77
CA VAL A 9 -2.11 -17.78 -14.41
C VAL A 9 -1.73 -17.91 -12.92
N GLY A 10 -1.79 -19.13 -12.39
CA GLY A 10 -1.51 -19.44 -10.98
C GLY A 10 -2.61 -19.04 -9.99
N LEU A 11 -3.72 -18.44 -10.45
CA LEU A 11 -4.87 -18.09 -9.62
C LEU A 11 -5.92 -19.21 -9.67
N PRO A 12 -6.47 -19.64 -8.53
CA PRO A 12 -7.52 -20.64 -8.53
C PRO A 12 -8.86 -20.00 -8.94
N VAL A 13 -9.49 -20.55 -9.96
CA VAL A 13 -10.75 -20.09 -10.56
C VAL A 13 -11.86 -21.09 -10.21
N GLY A 14 -13.05 -20.59 -9.85
CA GLY A 14 -14.20 -21.42 -9.46
C GLY A 14 -14.20 -21.90 -8.00
N VAL A 15 -13.19 -21.50 -7.21
CA VAL A 15 -13.14 -21.68 -5.75
C VAL A 15 -13.75 -20.48 -5.01
N LYS A 16 -14.12 -20.66 -3.74
CA LYS A 16 -14.68 -19.59 -2.89
C LYS A 16 -13.69 -18.42 -2.74
N PRO A 17 -13.89 -17.28 -3.44
CA PRO A 17 -12.87 -16.22 -3.52
C PRO A 17 -12.68 -15.46 -2.20
N ARG A 18 -13.66 -15.55 -1.28
CA ARG A 18 -13.60 -14.92 0.04
C ARG A 18 -12.89 -15.77 1.10
N SER A 19 -12.56 -17.03 0.81
CA SER A 19 -11.88 -17.92 1.75
C SER A 19 -10.38 -17.64 1.78
N LEU A 20 -9.79 -17.55 2.97
CA LEU A 20 -8.34 -17.38 3.11
C LEU A 20 -7.57 -18.62 2.64
N SER A 21 -8.08 -19.82 2.91
CA SER A 21 -7.47 -21.09 2.50
C SER A 21 -7.28 -21.21 0.99
N THR A 22 -8.15 -20.56 0.21
CA THR A 22 -8.04 -20.49 -1.25
C THR A 22 -6.76 -19.77 -1.70
N TRP A 23 -6.34 -18.75 -0.95
CA TRP A 23 -5.22 -17.89 -1.31
C TRP A 23 -3.92 -18.27 -0.58
N GLU A 24 -3.97 -19.14 0.43
CA GLU A 24 -2.80 -19.50 1.25
C GLU A 24 -1.59 -19.98 0.43
N PRO A 25 -1.74 -20.85 -0.59
CA PRO A 25 -0.59 -21.29 -1.39
C PRO A 25 0.11 -20.14 -2.12
N LEU A 26 -0.66 -19.15 -2.59
CA LEU A 26 -0.12 -17.97 -3.26
C LEU A 26 0.54 -17.03 -2.25
N LEU A 27 -0.07 -16.83 -1.08
CA LEU A 27 0.51 -16.05 0.01
C LEU A 27 1.85 -16.66 0.46
N GLU A 28 1.95 -17.97 0.54
CA GLU A 28 3.19 -18.66 0.93
C GLU A 28 4.29 -18.50 -0.13
N GLN A 29 3.94 -18.58 -1.42
CA GLN A 29 4.88 -18.28 -2.50
C GLN A 29 5.39 -16.84 -2.44
N LEU A 30 4.52 -15.86 -2.17
CA LEU A 30 4.91 -14.46 -2.03
C LEU A 30 5.81 -14.25 -0.81
N ARG A 31 5.46 -14.83 0.35
CA ARG A 31 6.28 -14.79 1.57
C ARG A 31 7.67 -15.39 1.31
N ARG A 32 7.74 -16.53 0.64
CA ARG A 32 9.01 -17.17 0.27
C ARG A 32 9.86 -16.27 -0.63
N ARG A 33 9.27 -15.64 -1.65
CA ARG A 33 10.00 -14.71 -2.54
C ARG A 33 10.52 -13.48 -1.80
N LEU A 34 9.71 -12.90 -0.91
CA LEU A 34 10.12 -11.76 -0.08
C LEU A 34 11.28 -12.12 0.85
N ASN A 35 11.22 -13.31 1.48
CA ASN A 35 12.30 -13.82 2.31
C ASN A 35 13.59 -14.03 1.51
N VAL A 36 13.51 -14.54 0.28
CA VAL A 36 14.67 -14.69 -0.61
C VAL A 36 15.30 -13.33 -0.93
N TRP A 37 14.48 -12.31 -1.19
CA TRP A 37 14.99 -10.96 -1.46
C TRP A 37 15.70 -10.35 -0.26
N GLU A 38 15.10 -10.40 0.93
CA GLU A 38 15.78 -9.93 2.14
C GLU A 38 17.06 -10.73 2.43
N ASN A 39 17.01 -12.05 2.29
CA ASN A 39 18.17 -12.91 2.55
C ASN A 39 19.32 -12.64 1.59
N ARG A 40 19.07 -12.33 0.31
CA ARG A 40 20.16 -11.96 -0.63
C ARG A 40 20.94 -10.74 -0.16
N TYR A 41 20.26 -9.71 0.35
CA TYR A 41 20.97 -8.56 0.90
C TYR A 41 21.75 -8.91 2.18
N ARG A 42 21.20 -9.80 3.02
CA ARG A 42 21.87 -10.27 4.24
C ARG A 42 23.09 -11.14 3.92
N GLU A 43 22.99 -12.02 2.94
CA GLU A 43 24.09 -12.84 2.43
C GLU A 43 25.16 -11.98 1.77
N PHE A 44 24.78 -10.90 1.08
CA PHE A 44 25.76 -9.96 0.55
C PHE A 44 26.54 -9.25 1.68
N LEU A 45 25.86 -8.79 2.73
CA LEU A 45 26.48 -8.02 3.81
C LEU A 45 27.22 -8.89 4.84
N TRP A 46 26.69 -10.08 5.12
CA TRP A 46 27.12 -10.94 6.21
C TRP A 46 27.38 -12.38 5.77
N GLY A 47 27.19 -12.73 4.50
CA GLY A 47 27.53 -14.07 4.02
C GLY A 47 29.03 -14.31 4.17
N GLY A 48 29.38 -15.45 4.77
CA GLY A 48 30.70 -16.02 4.51
C GLY A 48 30.68 -16.66 3.12
N GLY A 49 31.76 -16.53 2.35
CA GLY A 49 31.88 -17.28 1.09
C GLY A 49 31.60 -18.77 1.28
N ARG A 50 31.15 -19.44 0.20
CA ARG A 50 30.76 -20.88 0.17
C ARG A 50 29.59 -21.25 1.11
N GLY A 51 28.51 -20.47 1.10
CA GLY A 51 27.26 -20.83 1.80
C GLY A 51 27.35 -20.79 3.33
N ALA A 52 28.40 -20.17 3.88
CA ALA A 52 28.55 -20.03 5.31
C ALA A 52 27.60 -18.96 5.86
N ARG A 53 26.69 -19.37 6.74
CA ARG A 53 25.77 -18.48 7.45
C ARG A 53 26.51 -17.81 8.62
N LYS A 54 26.70 -16.49 8.58
CA LYS A 54 27.24 -15.73 9.73
C LYS A 54 26.14 -15.03 10.51
N ILE A 55 26.47 -14.66 11.74
CA ILE A 55 25.59 -13.91 12.62
C ILE A 55 25.43 -12.48 12.09
N ASN A 56 24.18 -12.01 12.07
CA ASN A 56 23.83 -10.64 11.71
C ASN A 56 24.02 -9.74 12.94
N TRP A 57 25.22 -9.20 13.11
CA TRP A 57 25.58 -8.38 14.28
C TRP A 57 24.76 -7.08 14.38
N ILE A 58 24.25 -6.58 13.26
CA ILE A 58 23.48 -5.33 13.20
C ILE A 58 22.03 -5.67 12.85
N LYS A 59 21.09 -5.12 13.63
CA LYS A 59 19.65 -5.28 13.35
C LYS A 59 19.32 -4.75 11.96
N TRP A 60 18.49 -5.48 11.20
CA TRP A 60 18.10 -5.12 9.84
C TRP A 60 17.51 -3.69 9.74
N LYS A 61 16.72 -3.28 10.74
CA LYS A 61 16.15 -1.92 10.82
C LYS A 61 17.21 -0.81 10.82
N VAL A 62 18.41 -1.06 11.37
CA VAL A 62 19.54 -0.11 11.37
C VAL A 62 20.20 -0.08 9.99
N VAL A 63 20.38 -1.24 9.36
CA VAL A 63 20.90 -1.34 7.98
C VAL A 63 20.06 -0.53 7.00
N CYS A 64 18.73 -0.56 7.16
CA CYS A 64 17.81 0.17 6.29
C CYS A 64 17.79 1.69 6.52
N GLN A 65 18.40 2.21 7.60
CA GLN A 65 18.44 3.66 7.84
C GLN A 65 19.29 4.38 6.78
N PRO A 66 19.04 5.67 6.51
CA PRO A 66 19.92 6.49 5.69
C PRO A 66 21.36 6.52 6.20
N LYS A 67 22.32 6.79 5.32
CA LYS A 67 23.74 6.92 5.69
C LYS A 67 23.98 8.04 6.71
N SER A 68 23.21 9.13 6.65
CA SER A 68 23.21 10.20 7.64
C SER A 68 22.84 9.72 9.05
N ASN A 69 22.03 8.66 9.14
CA ASN A 69 21.57 8.04 10.39
C ASN A 69 22.35 6.75 10.69
N ARG A 70 23.60 6.64 10.23
CA ARG A 70 24.51 5.49 10.47
C ARG A 70 24.03 4.15 9.89
N GLY A 71 23.08 4.16 8.96
CA GLY A 71 22.67 2.97 8.22
C GLY A 71 23.38 2.83 6.86
N LEU A 72 22.96 1.83 6.07
CA LEU A 72 23.47 1.59 4.72
C LEU A 72 22.52 2.08 3.61
N GLY A 73 21.34 2.59 3.96
CA GLY A 73 20.34 3.05 3.01
C GLY A 73 19.69 1.93 2.19
N VAL A 74 19.77 0.67 2.65
CA VAL A 74 19.08 -0.45 2.02
C VAL A 74 17.57 -0.22 2.16
N ARG A 75 16.82 -0.46 1.08
CA ARG A 75 15.37 -0.24 1.11
C ARG A 75 14.69 -1.29 1.98
N ASP A 76 13.99 -0.83 3.01
CA ASP A 76 13.13 -1.68 3.82
C ASP A 76 11.90 -2.12 3.00
N VAL A 77 11.65 -3.42 2.94
CA VAL A 77 10.56 -3.99 2.14
C VAL A 77 9.19 -3.49 2.60
N ARG A 78 8.99 -3.31 3.90
CA ARG A 78 7.72 -2.78 4.43
C ARG A 78 7.56 -1.31 4.04
N ALA A 79 8.62 -0.52 4.14
CA ALA A 79 8.61 0.87 3.70
C ALA A 79 8.32 1.00 2.18
N VAL A 80 8.89 0.12 1.35
CA VAL A 80 8.59 0.07 -0.10
C VAL A 80 7.14 -0.35 -0.34
N ASN A 81 6.61 -1.32 0.40
CA ASN A 81 5.21 -1.73 0.26
C ASN A 81 4.25 -0.58 0.65
N LEU A 82 4.57 0.13 1.74
CA LEU A 82 3.81 1.31 2.17
C LEU A 82 3.86 2.42 1.12
N SER A 83 5.01 2.67 0.50
CA SER A 83 5.12 3.69 -0.56
C SER A 83 4.36 3.31 -1.82
N ILE A 84 4.24 2.02 -2.14
CA ILE A 84 3.38 1.53 -3.22
C ILE A 84 1.91 1.85 -2.91
N PHE A 85 1.42 1.53 -1.70
CA PHE A 85 0.05 1.90 -1.33
C PHE A 85 -0.18 3.42 -1.38
N ALA A 86 0.75 4.22 -0.88
CA ALA A 86 0.68 5.68 -0.97
C ALA A 86 0.65 6.15 -2.43
N LYS A 87 1.43 5.54 -3.32
CA LYS A 87 1.40 5.82 -4.76
C LYS A 87 0.03 5.50 -5.36
N TRP A 88 -0.55 4.35 -5.06
CA TRP A 88 -1.90 4.00 -5.52
C TRP A 88 -2.94 4.99 -5.02
N ARG A 89 -2.84 5.39 -3.75
CA ARG A 89 -3.74 6.39 -3.17
C ARG A 89 -3.61 7.74 -3.85
N TRP A 90 -2.38 8.19 -4.10
CA TRP A 90 -2.09 9.42 -4.84
C TRP A 90 -2.64 9.38 -6.26
N ARG A 91 -2.46 8.26 -6.99
CA ARG A 91 -3.04 8.10 -8.33
C ARG A 91 -4.57 8.16 -8.33
N LEU A 92 -5.21 7.62 -7.30
CA LEU A 92 -6.67 7.69 -7.16
C LEU A 92 -7.15 9.14 -6.93
N LEU A 93 -6.37 9.97 -6.24
CA LEU A 93 -6.69 11.37 -5.98
C LEU A 93 -6.41 12.31 -7.17
N GLN A 94 -5.53 11.89 -8.09
CA GLN A 94 -5.20 12.67 -9.28
C GLN A 94 -6.17 12.45 -10.45
N SER A 95 -7.20 11.62 -10.28
CA SER A 95 -8.27 11.29 -11.24
C SER A 95 -7.86 11.37 -12.71
N GLU A 96 -7.40 10.24 -13.24
CA GLU A 96 -7.00 10.11 -14.66
C GLU A 96 -8.10 9.46 -15.52
N HIS A 97 -9.33 9.24 -14.99
CA HIS A 97 -10.43 8.53 -15.67
C HIS A 97 -9.97 7.21 -16.31
N SER A 98 -9.20 6.45 -15.54
CA SER A 98 -8.60 5.21 -16.02
C SER A 98 -9.48 4.01 -15.71
N LEU A 99 -9.43 2.95 -16.52
CA LEU A 99 -10.29 1.76 -16.34
C LEU A 99 -10.22 1.15 -14.93
N TRP A 100 -9.06 1.16 -14.28
CA TRP A 100 -8.94 0.64 -12.91
C TRP A 100 -9.64 1.53 -11.88
N GLU A 101 -9.63 2.85 -12.09
CA GLU A 101 -10.35 3.83 -11.28
C GLU A 101 -11.85 3.60 -11.42
N GLU A 102 -12.37 3.44 -12.64
CA GLU A 102 -13.78 3.12 -12.89
C GLU A 102 -14.22 1.84 -12.19
N VAL A 103 -13.40 0.78 -12.23
CA VAL A 103 -13.68 -0.47 -11.51
C VAL A 103 -13.74 -0.25 -10.00
N LEU A 104 -12.86 0.58 -9.44
CA LEU A 104 -12.88 0.90 -8.01
C LEU A 104 -14.09 1.75 -7.64
N VAL A 105 -14.41 2.78 -8.43
CA VAL A 105 -15.59 3.63 -8.24
C VAL A 105 -16.87 2.80 -8.34
N GLY A 106 -16.98 1.94 -9.35
CA GLY A 106 -18.14 1.04 -9.50
C GLY A 106 -18.29 0.05 -8.35
N LYS A 107 -17.19 -0.33 -7.70
CA LYS A 107 -17.20 -1.27 -6.57
C LYS A 107 -17.39 -0.62 -5.20
N TYR A 108 -16.82 0.57 -4.99
CA TYR A 108 -16.70 1.21 -3.69
C TYR A 108 -17.41 2.57 -3.59
N GLY A 109 -17.93 3.12 -4.69
CA GLY A 109 -18.64 4.40 -4.75
C GLY A 109 -17.75 5.57 -5.16
N ASN A 110 -18.37 6.71 -5.46
CA ASN A 110 -17.68 7.94 -5.87
C ASN A 110 -16.95 8.66 -4.73
N ASP A 111 -17.35 8.40 -3.47
CA ASP A 111 -16.79 9.07 -2.29
C ASP A 111 -15.26 8.87 -2.18
N ILE A 112 -14.75 7.76 -2.75
CA ILE A 112 -13.33 7.40 -2.76
C ILE A 112 -12.42 8.42 -3.46
N LEU A 113 -12.98 9.22 -4.38
CA LEU A 113 -12.27 10.22 -5.18
C LEU A 113 -12.15 11.56 -4.45
N SER A 114 -13.15 11.90 -3.63
CA SER A 114 -13.27 13.24 -3.04
C SER A 114 -12.49 13.41 -1.73
N GLU A 115 -12.21 12.33 -1.02
CA GLU A 115 -11.79 12.43 0.38
C GLU A 115 -10.27 12.36 0.54
N THR A 116 -9.59 13.51 0.53
CA THR A 116 -8.14 13.61 0.82
C THR A 116 -7.77 13.05 2.20
N HIS A 117 -8.71 13.06 3.14
CA HIS A 117 -8.57 12.57 4.51
C HIS A 117 -9.24 11.20 4.71
N CYS A 118 -8.65 10.13 4.19
CA CYS A 118 -9.11 8.76 4.49
C CYS A 118 -9.06 8.37 5.98
N GLY A 119 -8.45 9.17 6.85
CA GLY A 119 -8.41 8.90 8.29
C GLY A 119 -9.80 8.82 8.95
N ASN A 120 -10.83 9.35 8.31
CA ASN A 120 -12.23 9.25 8.76
C ASN A 120 -13.09 8.34 7.86
N PHE A 121 -12.54 7.84 6.75
CA PHE A 121 -13.25 6.94 5.85
C PHE A 121 -13.19 5.52 6.42
N ASN A 122 -14.33 5.05 6.93
CA ASN A 122 -14.47 3.66 7.34
C ASN A 122 -14.96 2.83 6.14
N PRO A 123 -14.08 2.06 5.46
CA PRO A 123 -14.50 1.21 4.37
C PRO A 123 -15.55 0.20 4.87
N PRO A 124 -16.61 -0.09 4.09
CA PRO A 124 -17.60 -1.10 4.45
C PRO A 124 -16.97 -2.40 4.93
N LEU A 125 -17.62 -3.09 5.89
CA LEU A 125 -17.12 -4.35 6.43
C LEU A 125 -16.90 -5.41 5.32
N SER A 126 -17.70 -5.35 4.26
CA SER A 126 -17.64 -6.21 3.08
C SER A 126 -16.49 -5.88 2.10
N SER A 127 -15.79 -4.77 2.28
CA SER A 127 -14.68 -4.36 1.42
C SER A 127 -13.52 -5.36 1.45
N SER A 128 -12.78 -5.43 0.35
CA SER A 128 -11.59 -6.27 0.25
C SER A 128 -10.52 -5.83 1.27
N ARG A 129 -9.68 -6.77 1.71
CA ARG A 129 -8.58 -6.47 2.64
C ARG A 129 -7.61 -5.45 2.06
N TRP A 130 -7.30 -5.58 0.77
CA TRP A 130 -6.50 -4.60 0.04
C TRP A 130 -7.09 -3.19 0.09
N TRP A 131 -8.41 -3.05 -0.07
CA TRP A 131 -9.05 -1.74 0.01
C TRP A 131 -8.96 -1.15 1.42
N LYS A 132 -9.21 -1.97 2.44
CA LYS A 132 -9.04 -1.57 3.84
C LYS A 132 -7.60 -1.12 4.10
N ASP A 133 -6.62 -1.87 3.59
CA ASP A 133 -5.20 -1.53 3.71
C ASP A 133 -4.81 -0.22 3.01
N LEU A 134 -5.43 0.08 1.87
CA LEU A 134 -5.21 1.33 1.13
C LEU A 134 -5.83 2.53 1.84
N CYS A 135 -7.04 2.38 2.41
CA CYS A 135 -7.71 3.43 3.18
C CYS A 135 -7.02 3.69 4.52
N GLN A 136 -6.54 2.63 5.18
CA GLN A 136 -5.99 2.66 6.54
C GLN A 136 -4.46 2.84 6.57
N LEU A 137 -3.93 3.73 5.71
CA LEU A 137 -2.49 4.02 5.67
C LEU A 137 -1.99 4.64 6.99
N LYS A 138 -2.85 5.40 7.66
CA LYS A 138 -2.57 6.01 8.96
C LYS A 138 -2.31 4.96 10.03
N GLU A 139 -3.22 3.99 10.15
CA GLU A 139 -3.18 2.93 11.15
C GLU A 139 -1.94 2.06 10.98
N ARG A 140 -1.51 1.83 9.72
CA ARG A 140 -0.32 1.03 9.41
C ARG A 140 1.00 1.69 9.82
N VAL A 141 1.07 3.01 9.83
CA VAL A 141 2.29 3.77 10.17
C VAL A 141 2.18 4.41 11.56
N GLY A 142 0.99 4.42 12.16
CA GLY A 142 0.71 5.13 13.41
C GLY A 142 0.78 6.65 13.27
N SER A 143 0.72 7.18 12.05
CA SER A 143 0.83 8.62 11.77
C SER A 143 0.04 9.01 10.53
N ASN A 144 -0.44 10.25 10.51
CA ASN A 144 -1.11 10.86 9.35
C ASN A 144 -0.14 11.27 8.23
N TRP A 145 1.03 10.64 8.11
CA TRP A 145 2.13 11.11 7.25
C TRP A 145 1.65 11.39 5.83
N PHE A 146 0.89 10.50 5.20
CA PHE A 146 0.42 10.69 3.82
C PHE A 146 -0.55 11.88 3.72
N SER A 147 -1.61 11.90 4.53
CA SER A 147 -2.60 13.00 4.52
C SER A 147 -2.00 14.35 4.94
N SER A 148 -0.93 14.36 5.74
CA SER A 148 -0.23 15.60 6.13
C SER A 148 0.64 16.19 5.02
N GLN A 149 0.99 15.40 4.00
CA GLN A 149 1.87 15.81 2.90
C GLN A 149 1.11 15.98 1.58
N VAL A 150 -0.13 15.50 1.53
CA VAL A 150 -0.98 15.53 0.33
C VAL A 150 -1.95 16.70 0.44
N PHE A 151 -1.73 17.69 -0.41
CA PHE A 151 -2.58 18.87 -0.50
C PHE A 151 -3.33 18.88 -1.83
N ARG A 152 -4.58 19.31 -1.77
CA ARG A 152 -5.38 19.57 -2.96
C ARG A 152 -5.33 21.07 -3.23
N TRP A 153 -4.85 21.45 -4.40
CA TRP A 153 -4.96 22.83 -4.86
C TRP A 153 -6.37 23.04 -5.39
N VAL A 154 -7.08 24.03 -4.83
CA VAL A 154 -8.42 24.42 -5.29
C VAL A 154 -8.27 25.00 -6.70
N ASN A 155 -8.76 24.26 -7.70
CA ASN A 155 -8.95 24.79 -9.05
C ASN A 155 -10.37 25.33 -9.21
N ILE A 156 -10.57 26.17 -10.23
CA ILE A 156 -11.87 26.71 -10.64
C ILE A 156 -12.73 25.53 -11.12
N GLY A 157 -13.53 24.91 -10.25
CA GLY A 157 -14.29 23.73 -10.64
C GLY A 157 -15.12 23.04 -9.57
N VAL A 158 -16.16 22.37 -10.07
CA VAL A 158 -17.32 21.71 -9.45
C VAL A 158 -17.04 20.74 -8.29
N SER A 159 -15.78 20.37 -8.07
CA SER A 159 -15.36 19.36 -7.10
C SER A 159 -14.67 19.93 -5.86
N SER A 160 -14.52 21.26 -5.77
CA SER A 160 -13.96 21.96 -4.62
C SER A 160 -15.08 22.40 -3.67
N ARG A 161 -15.03 21.99 -2.41
CA ARG A 161 -16.00 22.42 -1.39
C ARG A 161 -15.52 23.73 -0.78
N PHE A 162 -16.17 24.84 -1.18
CA PHE A 162 -15.72 26.18 -0.84
C PHE A 162 -15.48 26.40 0.66
N TRP A 163 -16.34 25.86 1.53
CA TRP A 163 -16.23 26.08 2.97
C TRP A 163 -15.28 25.10 3.67
N SER A 164 -15.32 23.82 3.29
CA SER A 164 -14.66 22.73 4.02
C SER A 164 -13.28 22.34 3.50
N ASP A 165 -12.95 22.66 2.25
CA ASP A 165 -11.64 22.32 1.69
C ASP A 165 -10.57 23.29 2.20
N HIS A 166 -9.33 22.81 2.29
CA HIS A 166 -8.21 23.62 2.78
C HIS A 166 -7.81 24.66 1.72
N TRP A 167 -7.75 25.93 2.13
CA TRP A 167 -7.33 27.04 1.28
C TRP A 167 -5.86 27.41 1.53
N LEU A 168 -5.44 28.58 1.02
CA LEU A 168 -4.14 29.16 1.34
C LEU A 168 -3.95 29.24 2.86
N GLY A 169 -2.89 28.62 3.37
CA GLY A 169 -2.64 28.48 4.81
C GLY A 169 -3.06 27.13 5.41
N GLY A 170 -3.68 26.23 4.62
CA GLY A 170 -3.98 24.88 5.06
C GLY A 170 -5.13 24.78 6.08
N ILE A 171 -6.06 25.73 6.06
CA ILE A 171 -7.23 25.75 6.95
C ILE A 171 -8.50 25.90 6.09
N PRO A 172 -9.60 25.20 6.43
CA PRO A 172 -10.93 25.47 5.86
C PRO A 172 -11.44 26.88 6.19
N LEU A 173 -12.38 27.39 5.39
CA LEU A 173 -13.00 28.70 5.65
C LEU A 173 -14.14 28.63 6.67
N CYS A 174 -14.83 27.49 6.80
CA CYS A 174 -15.77 27.30 7.90
C CYS A 174 -15.00 26.89 9.17
N GLN A 175 -15.17 27.68 10.23
CA GLN A 175 -14.85 27.29 11.61
C GLN A 175 -16.04 26.61 12.25
#